data_AF-A0A0H5EN81-F1
#
_entry.id   AF-A0A0H5EN81-F1
#
_cell.length_a   1.000
_cell.length_b   1.000
_cell.length_c   1.000
_cell.angle_alpha   90.00
_cell.angle_beta   90.00
_cell.angle_gamma   90.00
#
_symmetry.space_group_name_H-M   'P 1'
#
loop_
_entity.id
_entity.type
_entity.pdbx_description
1 polymer ?
#
loop_
_entity_poly.entity_id
_entity_poly.type
_entity_poly.pdbx_seq_one_letter_code
_entity_poly.pdbx_strand_id
1 'polypeptide(L)' 'MNINKFLFHTMILLSFCVFCFITFVVFSFSTTLTDIYDEGGLNPFNYGYVVGHLLILMFGLGCFYFSIKTTLRLKDKS' A
#
# COMPACT_ATOMS: atom_id res chain seq x y z
N MET A 1 22.80 -17.67 13.32
CA MET A 1 21.61 -16.79 13.34
C MET A 1 20.41 -17.64 12.94
N ASN A 2 19.36 -17.72 13.76
CA ASN A 2 18.19 -18.55 13.43
C ASN A 2 17.47 -17.94 12.22
N ILE A 3 17.45 -18.65 11.08
CA ILE A 3 16.93 -18.15 9.79
C ILE A 3 15.50 -17.61 9.95
N ASN A 4 14.69 -18.24 10.80
CA ASN A 4 13.33 -17.79 11.11
C ASN A 4 13.29 -16.41 11.78
N LYS A 5 14.23 -16.10 12.68
CA LYS A 5 14.31 -14.78 13.33
C LYS A 5 14.70 -13.68 12.36
N PHE A 6 15.60 -13.98 11.42
CA PHE A 6 15.97 -13.06 10.34
C PHE A 6 14.80 -12.78 9.39
N LEU A 7 14.10 -13.83 8.96
CA LEU A 7 12.90 -13.73 8.12
C LEU A 7 11.77 -12.94 8.81
N PHE A 8 11.61 -13.11 10.12
CA PHE A 8 10.62 -12.37 10.90
C PHE A 8 10.90 -10.85 10.90
N HIS A 9 12.13 -10.43 11.17
CA HIS A 9 12.50 -9.01 11.20
C HIS A 9 12.40 -8.36 9.82
N THR A 10 12.80 -9.08 8.76
CA THR A 10 12.67 -8.59 7.38
C THR A 10 11.21 -8.44 6.95
N MET A 11 10.31 -9.34 7.35
CA MET A 11 8.87 -9.19 7.06
C MET A 11 8.20 -8.06 7.84
N ILE A 12 8.64 -7.78 9.07
CA ILE A 12 8.19 -6.58 9.81
C ILE A 12 8.62 -5.31 9.08
N LEU A 13 9.89 -5.23 8.68
CA LEU A 13 10.40 -4.07 7.95
C LEU A 13 9.64 -3.88 6.63
N LEU A 14 9.41 -4.97 5.87
CA LEU A 14 8.62 -4.94 4.65
C LEU A 14 7.20 -4.42 4.92
N SER A 15 6.54 -4.91 5.97
CA SER A 15 5.19 -4.45 6.34
C SER A 15 5.17 -2.95 6.63
N PHE A 16 6.17 -2.44 7.35
CA PHE A 16 6.32 -1.01 7.62
C PHE A 16 6.53 -0.20 6.33
N CYS A 17 7.43 -0.65 5.43
CA CYS A 17 7.66 0.01 4.14
C CYS A 17 6.38 0.05 3.29
N VAL A 18 5.62 -1.05 3.23
CA VAL A 18 4.35 -1.11 2.49
C VAL A 18 3.31 -0.18 3.12
N PHE A 19 3.25 -0.08 4.45
CA PHE A 19 2.37 0.86 5.14
C PHE A 19 2.69 2.33 4.80
N CYS A 20 3.97 2.70 4.82
CA CYS A 20 4.42 4.03 4.40
C CYS A 20 4.04 4.30 2.93
N PHE A 21 4.24 3.33 2.05
CA PHE A 21 3.85 3.42 0.64
C PHE A 21 2.34 3.64 0.48
N ILE A 22 1.50 2.88 1.17
CA ILE A 22 0.04 3.05 1.13
C ILE A 22 -0.35 4.45 1.61
N THR A 23 0.26 4.92 2.70
CA THR A 23 -0.02 6.25 3.25
C THR A 23 0.32 7.35 2.25
N PHE A 24 1.46 7.22 1.56
CA PHE A 24 1.84 8.12 0.48
C PHE A 24 0.84 8.10 -0.68
N VAL A 25 0.40 6.91 -1.11
CA VAL A 25 -0.59 6.78 -2.19
C VAL A 25 -1.93 7.40 -1.80
N VAL A 26 -2.39 7.25 -0.55
CA VAL A 26 -3.61 7.89 -0.04
C VAL A 26 -3.49 9.41 -0.05
N PHE A 27 -2.34 9.95 0.36
CA PHE A 27 -2.08 11.38 0.29
C PHE A 27 -2.09 11.89 -1.15
N SER A 28 -1.35 11.23 -2.05
CA SER A 28 -1.33 11.53 -3.49
C SER A 28 -2.71 11.45 -4.12
N PHE A 29 -3.50 10.44 -3.76
CA PHE A 29 -4.86 10.30 -4.28
C PHE A 29 -5.77 11.43 -3.80
N SER A 30 -5.64 11.83 -2.53
CA SER A 30 -6.38 12.97 -1.98
C SER A 30 -6.07 14.26 -2.73
N THR A 31 -4.79 14.53 -3.03
CA THR A 31 -4.41 15.71 -3.81
C THR A 31 -4.98 15.66 -5.23
N THR A 32 -4.91 14.51 -5.90
CA THR A 32 -5.51 14.33 -7.23
C THR A 32 -7.02 14.54 -7.22
N LEU A 33 -7.73 14.11 -6.17
CA LEU A 33 -9.17 14.35 -6.06
C LEU A 33 -9.50 15.83 -5.88
N THR A 34 -8.68 16.59 -5.15
CA THR A 34 -8.81 18.05 -5.04
C THR A 34 -8.59 18.71 -6.40
N ASP A 35 -7.55 18.34 -7.14
CA ASP A 35 -7.27 18.90 -8.46
C ASP A 35 -8.43 18.63 -9.44
N ILE A 36 -8.97 17.41 -9.44
CA ILE A 36 -10.12 17.03 -10.27
C ILE A 36 -11.37 17.83 -9.88
N TYR A 37 -11.58 18.09 -8.58
CA TYR A 37 -12.68 18.91 -8.12
C TYR A 37 -12.54 20.35 -8.63
N ASP A 38 -11.34 20.92 -8.54
CA ASP A 38 -11.04 22.28 -9.01
C ASP A 38 -11.15 22.41 -10.54
N GLU A 39 -10.89 21.34 -11.29
CA GLU A 39 -11.10 21.24 -12.75
C GLU A 39 -12.58 21.15 -13.18
N GLY A 40 -13.52 21.12 -12.23
CA GLY A 40 -14.95 20.99 -12.51
C GLY A 40 -15.47 19.54 -12.51
N GLY A 41 -14.68 18.62 -11.96
CA GLY A 41 -15.07 17.23 -11.71
C GLY A 41 -14.48 16.19 -12.65
N LEU A 42 -15.00 14.98 -12.53
CA LEU A 42 -14.56 13.82 -13.29
C LEU A 42 -14.91 13.97 -14.78
N ASN A 43 -13.91 13.79 -15.63
CA ASN A 43 -14.04 13.80 -17.08
C ASN A 43 -13.24 12.63 -17.70
N PRO A 44 -13.44 12.31 -19.00
CA PRO A 44 -12.77 11.18 -19.63
C PRO A 44 -11.24 11.27 -19.64
N PHE A 45 -10.67 12.48 -19.59
CA PHE A 45 -9.22 12.69 -19.62
C PHE A 45 -8.56 12.48 -18.25
N ASN A 46 -9.25 12.79 -17.16
CA ASN A 46 -8.74 12.62 -15.79
C ASN A 46 -9.20 11.32 -15.10
N TYR A 47 -10.17 10.60 -15.67
CA TYR A 47 -10.66 9.31 -15.17
C TYR A 47 -9.54 8.27 -14.95
N GLY A 48 -8.55 8.23 -15.86
CA GLY A 48 -7.41 7.32 -15.77
C GLY A 48 -6.56 7.54 -14.52
N TYR A 49 -6.43 8.78 -14.02
CA TYR A 49 -5.67 9.06 -12.81
C TYR A 49 -6.34 8.49 -11.56
N VAL A 50 -7.67 8.59 -11.49
CA VAL A 50 -8.47 8.06 -10.37
C VAL A 50 -8.40 6.53 -10.35
N VAL A 51 -8.61 5.89 -11.51
CA VAL A 51 -8.52 4.44 -11.63
C VAL A 51 -7.11 3.94 -11.32
N GLY A 52 -6.07 4.63 -11.80
CA GLY A 52 -4.68 4.30 -11.53
C GLY A 52 -4.36 4.32 -10.03
N HIS A 53 -4.75 5.38 -9.32
CA HIS A 53 -4.56 5.47 -7.86
C HIS A 53 -5.31 4.37 -7.10
N LEU A 54 -6.56 4.08 -7.48
CA LEU A 54 -7.35 2.99 -6.88
C LEU A 54 -6.67 1.62 -7.08
N LEU A 55 -6.15 1.34 -8.27
CA LEU A 55 -5.50 0.07 -8.59
C LEU A 55 -4.21 -0.11 -7.80
N ILE A 56 -3.39 0.95 -7.70
CA ILE A 56 -2.19 0.97 -6.86
C ILE A 56 -2.54 0.77 -5.39
N LEU A 57 -3.60 1.43 -4.90
CA LEU A 57 -4.04 1.32 -3.51
C LEU A 57 -4.51 -0.11 -3.19
N MET A 58 -5.33 -0.72 -4.04
CA MET A 58 -5.78 -2.09 -3.86
C MET A 58 -4.63 -3.09 -3.90
N PHE A 59 -3.67 -2.90 -4.81
CA PHE A 59 -2.47 -3.72 -4.87
C PHE A 59 -1.62 -3.58 -3.59
N GLY A 60 -1.39 -2.34 -3.14
CA GLY A 60 -0.68 -2.04 -1.90
C GLY A 60 -1.31 -2.71 -0.68
N LEU A 61 -2.64 -2.60 -0.54
CA LEU A 61 -3.40 -3.26 0.53
C LEU A 61 -3.27 -4.79 0.48
N GLY A 62 -3.30 -5.37 -0.72
CA GLY A 62 -3.04 -6.80 -0.92
C GLY A 62 -1.66 -7.22 -0.43
N CYS A 63 -0.62 -6.49 -0.84
CA CYS A 63 0.76 -6.71 -0.39
C CYS A 63 0.88 -6.58 1.14
N PHE A 64 0.24 -5.58 1.73
CA PHE A 64 0.26 -5.36 3.17
C PHE A 64 -0.40 -6.53 3.93
N TYR A 65 -1.56 -6.98 3.48
CA TYR A 65 -2.26 -8.14 4.03
C TYR A 65 -1.36 -9.39 4.02
N PHE A 66 -0.75 -9.71 2.89
CA PHE A 66 0.13 -10.88 2.77
C PHE A 66 1.40 -10.76 3.63
N SER A 67 1.96 -9.56 3.73
CA SER A 67 3.14 -9.28 4.56
C SER A 67 2.84 -9.52 6.05
N ILE A 68 1.72 -8.99 6.56
CA ILE A 68 1.28 -9.23 7.95
C ILE A 68 1.00 -10.71 8.19
N LYS A 69 0.24 -11.36 7.29
CA LYS A 69 -0.10 -12.78 7.42
C LYS A 69 1.14 -13.67 7.45
N THR A 70 2.15 -13.34 6.67
CA THR A 70 3.44 -14.06 6.65
C THR A 70 4.22 -13.82 7.93
N THR A 71 4.25 -12.58 8.42
CA THR A 71 4.88 -12.22 9.70
C THR A 71 4.28 -13.00 10.87
N LEU A 72 2.94 -13.08 10.94
CA LEU A 72 2.23 -13.86 11.97
C LEU A 72 2.59 -15.35 11.91
N ARG A 73 2.59 -15.94 10.72
CA ARG A 73 2.98 -17.36 10.54
C ARG A 73 4.43 -17.65 10.94
N LEU A 74 5.34 -16.69 10.77
CA LEU A 74 6.73 -16.81 11.19
C LEU A 74 6.89 -16.65 12.70
N LYS A 75 6.07 -15.81 13.34
CA LYS A 75 6.02 -15.67 14.80
C LYS A 75 5.69 -17.00 15.48
N ASP A 76 4.73 -17.74 14.95
CA ASP A 76 4.32 -19.04 15.49
C ASP A 76 5.40 -20.14 15.35
N LYS A 77 6.44 -19.91 14.53
CA LYS A 77 7.53 -20.86 14.22
C LYS A 77 8.91 -20.43 14.76
N SER A 78 9.01 -19.29 15.43
CA SER A 78 10.27 -18.72 15.94
C SER A 78 10.40 -18.85 17.45
#